data_AF-A0A8X8ZVT6-F1
#
_entry.id   AF-A0A8X8ZVT6-F1
#
_cell.length_a   1.000
_cell.length_b   1.000
_cell.length_c   1.000
_cell.angle_alpha   90.00
_cell.angle_beta   90.00
_cell.angle_gamma   90.00
#
_symmetry.space_group_name_H-M   'P 1'
#
loop_
_entity.id
_entity.type
_entity.pdbx_description
1 polymer ?
#
loop_
_entity_poly.entity_id
_entity_poly.type
_entity_poly.pdbx_seq_one_letter_code
_entity_poly.pdbx_strand_id
1 'polypeptide(L)'
;MISRNTNLVIISGKSIIWLANSSRVASNPVLQILDSGNLVLVDNMSTTQGYAWQSFDYPTDTMLPGMMMVDDNDSDGLADIVALEGARKRYRLGQWNGMHFSGHQKLPNPIFKPVFVFKQQRKDKWNLATMFPLDTCDEYASCGPNSICSPNRPIRCECLRGFAPKFQTDWDFQDWSGGCTRTRLLNCQDGDGFLSLRGVKYPDMLRFWLNTTMSLGKCKVECLKNCSCTAMLIHPLLMEALVV
;
A
#
# COMPACT_ATOMS: atom_id res chain seq x y z
N MET A 1 3.73 30.19 17.90
CA MET A 1 3.14 31.57 17.90
C MET A 1 3.09 32.08 16.46
N ILE A 2 2.21 33.03 16.16
CA ILE A 2 2.18 33.67 14.83
C ILE A 2 3.19 34.83 14.85
N SER A 3 4.12 34.83 13.90
CA SER A 3 5.14 35.87 13.74
C SER A 3 4.55 37.14 13.11
N ARG A 4 5.32 38.25 13.12
CA ARG A 4 4.91 39.50 12.46
C ARG A 4 4.69 39.35 10.95
N ASN A 5 5.33 38.36 10.33
CA ASN A 5 5.16 38.05 8.91
C ASN A 5 4.00 37.04 8.70
N THR A 6 3.07 36.96 9.66
CA THR A 6 1.87 36.13 9.68
C THR A 6 2.06 34.62 9.49
N ASN A 7 3.31 34.14 9.59
CA ASN A 7 3.66 32.72 9.59
C ASN A 7 3.65 32.13 11.00
N LEU A 8 3.30 30.84 11.10
CA LEU A 8 3.40 30.06 12.33
C LEU A 8 4.85 29.65 12.60
N VAL A 9 5.38 30.02 13.77
CA VAL A 9 6.76 29.75 14.20
C VAL A 9 6.83 29.15 15.60
N ILE A 10 7.89 28.37 15.85
CA ILE A 10 8.32 27.94 17.18
C ILE A 10 9.69 28.58 17.44
N ILE A 11 9.81 29.24 18.60
CA ILE A 11 11.00 29.98 19.00
C ILE A 11 11.56 29.36 20.28
N SER A 12 12.88 29.17 20.33
CA SER A 12 13.62 28.83 21.53
C SER A 12 14.65 29.92 21.80
N GLY A 13 14.51 30.62 22.93
CA GLY A 13 15.30 31.81 23.23
C GLY A 13 15.07 32.93 22.21
N LYS A 14 16.11 33.26 21.42
CA LYS A 14 16.04 34.26 20.33
C LYS A 14 16.06 33.64 18.93
N SER A 15 16.05 32.32 18.84
CA SER A 15 16.19 31.59 17.57
C SER A 15 14.88 30.93 17.18
N ILE A 16 14.51 31.04 15.90
CA ILE A 16 13.42 30.27 15.31
C ILE A 16 13.94 28.84 15.10
N ILE A 17 13.26 27.85 15.69
CA ILE A 17 13.63 26.43 15.58
C ILE A 17 12.72 25.67 14.61
N TRP A 18 11.55 26.23 14.28
CA TRP A 18 10.65 25.67 13.29
C TRP A 18 9.74 26.77 12.72
N LEU A 19 9.40 26.64 11.44
CA LEU A 19 8.54 27.53 10.67
C LEU A 19 7.58 26.66 9.84
N ALA A 20 6.29 26.99 9.87
CA ALA A 20 5.32 26.38 8.99
C ALA A 20 5.53 26.85 7.55
N ASN A 21 5.55 25.92 6.60
CA ASN A 21 5.53 26.27 5.18
C ASN A 21 4.09 26.55 4.74
N SER A 22 3.63 27.78 4.99
CA SER A 22 2.28 28.21 4.63
C SER A 22 2.16 28.43 3.12
N SER A 23 1.07 27.95 2.52
CA SER A 23 0.81 28.08 1.07
C SER A 23 0.47 29.51 0.66
N ARG A 24 0.02 30.32 1.62
CA ARG A 24 -0.34 31.72 1.44
C ARG A 24 -0.13 32.53 2.71
N VAL A 25 0.09 33.83 2.52
CA VAL A 25 0.20 34.80 3.61
C VAL A 25 -1.21 35.21 4.03
N ALA A 26 -1.60 34.91 5.26
CA ALA A 26 -2.89 35.32 5.80
C ALA A 26 -2.86 36.79 6.24
N SER A 27 -3.92 37.54 5.91
CA SER A 27 -4.06 38.96 6.26
C SER A 27 -4.46 39.13 7.73
N ASN A 28 -5.39 38.31 8.21
CA ASN A 28 -5.77 38.23 9.62
C ASN A 28 -5.63 36.78 10.11
N PRO A 29 -4.39 36.34 10.45
CA PRO A 29 -4.12 34.95 10.78
C PRO A 29 -4.72 34.56 12.13
N VAL A 30 -5.50 33.49 12.14
CA VAL A 30 -6.02 32.86 13.36
C VAL A 30 -5.54 31.43 13.40
N LEU A 31 -4.91 31.04 14.51
CA LEU A 31 -4.51 29.67 14.78
C LEU A 31 -5.63 28.99 15.58
N GLN A 32 -6.16 27.89 15.05
CA GLN A 32 -7.28 27.17 15.64
C GLN A 32 -7.02 25.66 15.63
N ILE A 33 -7.42 24.98 16.71
CA ILE A 33 -7.55 23.52 16.71
C ILE A 33 -9.02 23.15 16.48
N LEU A 34 -9.27 22.28 15.51
CA LEU A 34 -10.60 21.77 15.19
C LEU A 34 -10.93 20.53 16.05
N ASP A 35 -12.22 20.17 16.13
CA ASP A 35 -12.67 18.97 16.85
C ASP A 35 -12.08 17.66 16.30
N SER A 36 -11.64 17.66 15.04
CA SER A 36 -10.90 16.55 14.43
C SER A 36 -9.48 16.38 14.96
N GLY A 37 -8.97 17.36 15.72
CA GLY A 37 -7.57 17.46 16.12
C GLY A 37 -6.67 18.15 15.09
N ASN A 38 -7.21 18.60 13.95
CA ASN A 38 -6.44 19.34 12.96
C ASN A 38 -6.14 20.76 13.48
N LEU A 39 -4.87 21.09 13.66
CA LEU A 39 -4.40 22.45 13.90
C LEU A 39 -4.29 23.18 12.56
N VAL A 40 -5.03 24.26 12.40
CA VAL A 40 -5.14 25.02 11.16
C VAL A 40 -4.78 26.49 11.37
N LEU A 41 -4.14 27.07 10.36
CA LEU A 41 -3.94 28.51 10.24
C LEU A 41 -4.95 29.04 9.21
N VAL A 42 -5.88 29.88 9.64
CA VAL A 42 -6.95 30.42 8.81
C VAL A 42 -6.79 31.92 8.65
N ASP A 43 -7.18 32.46 7.50
CA ASP A 43 -7.34 33.90 7.32
C ASP A 43 -8.80 34.29 7.57
N ASN A 44 -9.06 34.98 8.67
CA ASN A 44 -10.42 35.36 9.07
C ASN A 44 -11.07 36.37 8.12
N MET A 45 -10.28 37.04 7.28
CA MET A 45 -10.77 38.01 6.29
C MET A 45 -10.99 37.38 4.90
N SER A 46 -10.51 36.15 4.68
CA SER A 46 -10.61 35.52 3.37
C SER A 46 -11.99 34.90 3.18
N THR A 47 -12.63 35.22 2.05
CA THR A 47 -13.85 34.57 1.59
C THR A 47 -13.60 33.19 0.96
N THR A 48 -12.34 32.86 0.68
CA THR A 48 -11.99 31.55 0.09
C THR A 48 -11.92 30.49 1.18
N GLN A 49 -12.72 29.43 1.03
CA GLN A 49 -12.62 28.24 1.88
C GLN A 49 -11.27 27.57 1.63
N GLY A 50 -10.40 27.62 2.63
CA GLY A 50 -9.09 26.98 2.59
C GLY A 50 -8.27 27.34 3.82
N TYR A 51 -7.29 26.52 4.13
CA TYR A 51 -6.34 26.80 5.20
C TYR A 51 -5.06 27.38 4.60
N ALA A 52 -4.48 28.39 5.26
CA ALA A 52 -3.15 28.87 4.90
C ALA A 52 -2.06 27.83 5.24
N TRP A 53 -2.35 27.01 6.26
CA TRP A 53 -1.57 25.84 6.64
C TRP A 53 -2.44 24.90 7.49
N GLN A 54 -2.20 23.60 7.43
CA GLN A 54 -2.84 22.62 8.31
C GLN A 54 -1.86 21.52 8.75
N SER A 55 -2.05 21.03 9.97
CA SER A 55 -1.22 19.96 10.54
C SER A 55 -1.43 18.60 9.86
N PHE A 56 -2.62 18.35 9.29
CA PHE A 56 -2.94 17.09 8.64
C PHE A 56 -2.11 16.82 7.36
N ASP A 57 -1.50 17.86 6.78
CA ASP A 57 -0.56 17.73 5.65
C ASP A 57 0.86 17.35 6.10
N TYR A 58 1.14 17.39 7.40
CA TYR A 58 2.44 17.11 8.01
C TYR A 58 2.30 16.08 9.14
N PRO A 59 1.88 14.84 8.82
CA PRO A 59 1.68 13.80 9.82
C PRO A 59 3.01 13.38 10.45
N THR A 60 2.93 12.81 11.67
CA THR A 60 4.06 12.19 12.36
C THR A 60 4.01 10.67 12.19
N ASP A 61 3.72 9.94 13.27
CA ASP A 61 3.59 8.49 13.36
C ASP A 61 2.11 8.05 13.52
N THR A 62 1.19 9.01 13.66
CA THR A 62 -0.21 8.77 13.99
C THR A 62 -1.12 9.36 12.93
N MET A 63 -1.99 8.52 12.36
CA MET A 63 -3.04 8.95 11.44
C MET A 63 -4.38 9.11 12.17
N LEU A 64 -4.93 10.33 12.14
CA LEU A 64 -6.22 10.66 12.76
C LEU A 64 -7.37 10.60 11.74
N PRO A 65 -8.63 10.37 12.19
CA PRO A 65 -9.79 10.47 11.32
C PRO A 65 -9.86 11.84 10.63
N GLY A 66 -10.02 11.82 9.30
CA GLY A 66 -10.06 13.02 8.46
C GLY A 66 -8.71 13.43 7.86
N MET A 67 -7.61 12.79 8.27
CA MET A 67 -6.35 12.87 7.52
C MET A 67 -6.47 12.12 6.19
N MET A 68 -5.73 12.59 5.20
CA MET A 68 -5.66 11.98 3.87
C MET A 68 -4.25 11.42 3.66
N MET A 69 -4.17 10.15 3.26
CA MET A 69 -2.95 9.63 2.65
C MET A 69 -2.98 10.02 1.18
N VAL A 70 -1.94 10.70 0.73
CA VAL A 70 -1.80 11.17 -0.66
C VAL A 70 -0.77 10.29 -1.35
N ASP A 71 -0.97 10.03 -2.65
CA ASP A 71 -0.05 9.24 -3.45
C ASP A 71 1.33 9.92 -3.52
N ASP A 72 2.37 9.07 -3.52
CA ASP A 72 3.71 9.52 -3.87
C ASP A 72 3.74 9.77 -5.38
N ASN A 73 4.05 10.99 -5.80
CA ASN A 73 4.07 11.38 -7.22
C ASN A 73 5.07 10.54 -8.04
N ASP A 74 6.03 9.89 -7.39
CA ASP A 74 7.02 9.02 -8.01
C ASP A 74 6.57 7.54 -8.10
N SER A 75 5.33 7.22 -7.71
CA SER A 75 4.82 5.85 -7.72
C SER A 75 4.23 5.44 -9.08
N ASP A 76 5.05 4.75 -9.90
CA ASP A 76 4.58 4.00 -11.06
C ASP A 76 3.76 2.78 -10.57
N GLY A 77 2.43 2.89 -10.51
CA GLY A 77 1.64 1.81 -9.90
C GLY A 77 0.15 2.04 -9.72
N LEU A 78 -0.56 0.98 -9.36
CA LEU A 78 -1.83 1.11 -8.65
C LEU A 78 -1.56 1.39 -7.17
N ALA A 79 -2.41 2.22 -6.56
CA ALA A 79 -2.29 2.61 -5.16
C ALA A 79 -2.09 1.39 -4.23
N ASP A 80 -1.00 1.43 -3.48
CA ASP A 80 -0.56 0.41 -2.52
C ASP A 80 0.09 1.11 -1.32
N ILE A 81 -0.16 0.59 -0.12
CA ILE A 81 0.45 1.11 1.10
C ILE A 81 1.69 0.28 1.41
N VAL A 82 2.85 0.92 1.40
CA VAL A 82 4.14 0.26 1.62
C VAL A 82 4.77 0.79 2.90
N ALA A 83 5.18 -0.11 3.79
CA ALA A 83 6.01 0.24 4.93
C ALA A 83 7.48 0.08 4.56
N LEU A 84 8.25 1.15 4.76
CA LEU A 84 9.68 1.21 4.48
C LEU A 84 10.49 1.20 5.79
N GLU A 85 11.68 0.62 5.74
CA GLU A 85 12.71 0.72 6.77
C GLU A 85 13.97 1.29 6.09
N GLY A 86 14.16 2.61 6.22
CA GLY A 86 15.07 3.35 5.35
C GLY A 86 14.64 3.22 3.88
N ALA A 87 15.54 2.75 3.02
CA ALA A 87 15.24 2.49 1.61
C ALA A 87 14.66 1.07 1.35
N ARG A 88 14.60 0.21 2.37
CA ARG A 88 14.15 -1.18 2.22
C ARG A 88 12.63 -1.27 2.35
N LYS A 89 11.96 -1.87 1.37
CA LYS A 89 10.55 -2.28 1.52
C LYS A 89 10.45 -3.40 2.56
N ARG A 90 9.71 -3.16 3.65
CA ARG A 90 9.52 -4.13 4.74
C ARG A 90 8.22 -4.88 4.61
N TYR A 91 7.15 -4.17 4.25
CA TYR A 91 5.80 -4.73 4.14
C TYR A 91 5.02 -3.99 3.07
N ARG A 92 4.06 -4.68 2.46
CA ARG A 92 3.07 -4.08 1.55
C ARG A 92 1.69 -4.49 1.98
N LEU A 93 0.77 -3.56 2.07
CA LEU A 93 -0.64 -3.88 2.29
C LEU A 93 -1.29 -4.45 1.03
N GLY A 94 -0.69 -4.25 -0.14
CA GLY A 94 -1.18 -4.72 -1.44
C GLY A 94 -2.11 -3.70 -2.08
N GLN A 95 -2.40 -3.87 -3.37
CA GLN A 95 -3.15 -2.89 -4.15
C GLN A 95 -4.61 -2.75 -3.71
N TRP A 96 -5.15 -1.55 -3.84
CA TRP A 96 -6.57 -1.29 -3.65
C TRP A 96 -7.43 -1.96 -4.73
N ASN A 97 -8.38 -2.80 -4.31
CA ASN A 97 -9.27 -3.51 -5.24
C ASN A 97 -10.66 -2.88 -5.40
N GLY A 98 -10.84 -1.61 -5.03
CA GLY A 98 -12.15 -0.96 -5.02
C GLY A 98 -12.98 -1.20 -3.74
N MET A 99 -12.62 -2.22 -2.94
CA MET A 99 -13.29 -2.54 -1.67
C MET A 99 -12.35 -2.53 -0.48
N HIS A 100 -11.16 -3.12 -0.62
CA HIS A 100 -10.11 -3.18 0.39
C HIS A 100 -8.74 -3.33 -0.29
N PHE A 101 -7.67 -3.14 0.48
CA PHE A 101 -6.33 -3.51 0.03
C PHE A 101 -6.17 -5.05 0.02
N SER A 102 -5.48 -5.59 -0.98
CA SER A 102 -5.46 -7.04 -1.25
C SER A 102 -4.81 -7.89 -0.16
N GLY A 103 -3.85 -7.35 0.59
CA GLY A 103 -3.20 -8.01 1.74
C GLY A 103 -3.97 -7.87 3.05
N HIS A 104 -5.10 -7.17 3.07
CA HIS A 104 -5.94 -7.07 4.27
C HIS A 104 -6.84 -8.31 4.37
N GLN A 105 -6.76 -9.07 5.47
CA GLN A 105 -7.75 -10.10 5.77
C GLN A 105 -9.13 -9.44 5.93
N LYS A 106 -10.17 -10.08 5.35
CA LYS A 106 -11.57 -9.65 5.48
C LYS A 106 -11.96 -9.67 6.95
N LEU A 107 -11.99 -8.50 7.61
CA LEU A 107 -12.56 -8.38 8.93
C LEU A 107 -14.09 -8.46 8.80
N PRO A 108 -14.78 -9.37 9.51
CA PRO A 108 -16.22 -9.48 9.45
C PRO A 108 -16.87 -8.42 10.36
N ASN A 109 -16.94 -7.15 9.96
CA ASN A 109 -17.92 -6.22 10.57
C ASN A 109 -18.17 -4.93 9.74
N PRO A 110 -19.43 -4.51 9.47
CA PRO A 110 -19.77 -3.46 8.51
C PRO A 110 -20.04 -2.06 9.11
N ILE A 111 -19.39 -1.66 10.21
CA ILE A 111 -19.75 -0.39 10.91
C ILE A 111 -18.60 0.65 10.99
N PHE A 112 -17.45 0.45 10.30
CA PHE A 112 -16.23 1.32 10.28
C PHE A 112 -15.34 1.25 11.55
N LYS A 113 -14.03 1.55 11.60
CA LYS A 113 -12.92 1.98 10.70
C LYS A 113 -11.62 1.64 11.47
N PRO A 114 -10.50 1.20 10.86
CA PRO A 114 -9.30 0.86 11.64
C PRO A 114 -8.69 2.12 12.28
N VAL A 115 -8.48 2.06 13.60
CA VAL A 115 -7.63 2.96 14.39
C VAL A 115 -6.51 2.10 14.94
N PHE A 116 -5.25 2.44 14.64
CA PHE A 116 -4.14 1.82 15.35
C PHE A 116 -4.06 2.49 16.73
N VAL A 117 -4.31 1.65 17.74
CA VAL A 117 -4.67 1.93 19.14
C VAL A 117 -5.99 2.70 19.36
N PHE A 118 -6.96 2.09 20.05
CA PHE A 118 -8.20 2.77 20.53
C PHE A 118 -8.18 2.91 22.06
N LYS A 119 -8.36 4.13 22.57
CA LYS A 119 -8.49 4.38 24.01
C LYS A 119 -9.87 3.93 24.46
N GLN A 120 -9.93 2.81 25.20
CA GLN A 120 -11.19 2.36 25.78
C GLN A 120 -11.59 3.32 26.90
N GLN A 121 -12.67 4.07 26.71
CA GLN A 121 -13.15 5.09 27.66
C GLN A 121 -13.37 4.55 29.08
N ARG A 122 -13.69 3.25 29.22
CA ARG A 122 -13.92 2.61 30.53
C ARG A 122 -12.65 2.15 31.26
N LYS A 123 -11.49 2.14 30.61
CA LYS A 123 -10.26 1.53 31.17
C LYS A 123 -9.00 2.40 31.05
N ASP A 124 -9.11 3.61 30.51
CA ASP A 124 -7.96 4.52 30.26
C ASP A 124 -6.75 3.82 29.62
N LYS A 125 -7.00 2.85 28.73
CA LYS A 125 -5.97 2.04 28.08
C LYS A 125 -6.17 2.03 26.57
N TRP A 126 -5.06 2.18 25.86
CA TRP A 126 -4.98 1.94 24.44
C TRP A 126 -5.00 0.43 24.19
N ASN A 127 -5.95 -0.04 23.40
CA ASN A 127 -6.02 -1.44 22.97
C ASN A 127 -5.56 -1.56 21.53
N LEU A 128 -4.65 -2.50 21.29
CA LEU A 128 -4.19 -2.84 19.96
C LEU A 128 -5.33 -3.51 19.19
N ALA A 129 -5.76 -2.89 18.10
CA ALA A 129 -6.81 -3.43 17.24
C ALA A 129 -6.24 -4.45 16.22
N THR A 130 -5.13 -4.09 15.57
CA THR A 130 -4.39 -4.94 14.65
C THR A 130 -2.94 -4.45 14.56
N MET A 131 -2.02 -5.28 14.08
CA MET A 131 -0.63 -4.93 13.82
C MET A 131 -0.21 -5.55 12.49
N PHE A 132 0.58 -4.84 11.70
CA PHE A 132 1.19 -5.37 10.48
C PHE A 132 2.72 -5.33 10.61
N PRO A 133 3.45 -6.31 10.06
CA PRO A 133 2.98 -7.53 9.39
C PRO A 133 2.29 -8.51 10.36
N LEU A 134 1.27 -9.26 9.89
CA LEU A 134 0.50 -10.19 10.73
C LEU A 134 1.20 -11.54 10.89
N ASP A 135 1.88 -11.98 9.85
CA ASP A 135 2.62 -13.23 9.82
C ASP A 135 3.90 -13.08 9.01
N THR A 136 4.67 -14.16 8.94
CA THR A 136 5.96 -14.15 8.27
C THR A 136 5.88 -14.09 6.74
N CYS A 137 4.72 -14.28 6.13
CA CYS A 137 4.52 -14.12 4.68
C CYS A 137 4.22 -12.68 4.28
N ASP A 138 3.85 -11.84 5.25
CA ASP A 138 3.65 -10.42 5.03
C ASP A 138 4.96 -9.66 4.86
N GLU A 139 6.07 -10.17 5.39
CA GLU A 139 7.40 -9.61 5.13
C GLU A 139 7.67 -9.59 3.63
N TYR A 140 8.08 -8.42 3.14
CA TYR A 140 8.26 -8.19 1.71
C TYR A 140 9.31 -9.14 1.13
N ALA A 141 8.95 -9.79 0.03
CA ALA A 141 9.80 -10.76 -0.67
C ALA A 141 10.25 -11.97 0.18
N SER A 142 9.42 -12.40 1.15
CA SER A 142 9.65 -13.64 1.91
C SER A 142 9.85 -14.89 1.04
N CYS A 143 9.17 -14.93 -0.11
CA CYS A 143 9.39 -15.94 -1.14
C CYS A 143 9.81 -15.24 -2.44
N GLY A 144 10.73 -15.86 -3.18
CA GLY A 144 11.24 -15.30 -4.43
C GLY A 144 10.19 -15.28 -5.57
N PRO A 145 10.57 -14.76 -6.75
CA PRO A 145 9.67 -14.63 -7.89
C PRO A 145 8.99 -15.95 -8.29
N ASN A 146 7.74 -15.87 -8.77
CA ASN A 146 6.92 -17.02 -9.22
C ASN A 146 6.69 -18.12 -8.17
N SER A 147 6.73 -17.76 -6.88
CA SER A 147 6.40 -18.65 -5.77
C SER A 147 5.31 -18.03 -4.88
N ILE A 148 4.63 -18.86 -4.09
CA ILE A 148 3.58 -18.45 -3.16
C ILE A 148 4.02 -18.72 -1.72
N CYS A 149 3.70 -17.78 -0.83
CA CYS A 149 3.96 -17.91 0.61
C CYS A 149 2.71 -18.40 1.33
N SER A 150 2.86 -19.42 2.19
CA SER A 150 1.80 -19.95 3.04
C SER A 150 2.28 -19.98 4.50
N PRO A 151 1.71 -19.16 5.41
CA PRO A 151 2.22 -19.02 6.78
C PRO A 151 1.98 -20.27 7.65
N ASN A 152 0.97 -21.07 7.32
CA ASN A 152 0.55 -22.25 8.09
C ASN A 152 1.14 -23.57 7.58
N ARG A 153 2.14 -23.54 6.69
CA ARG A 153 2.77 -24.75 6.14
C ARG A 153 4.18 -24.95 6.71
N PRO A 154 4.65 -26.20 6.87
CA PRO A 154 6.02 -26.49 7.31
C PRO A 154 7.07 -25.92 6.35
N ILE A 155 6.82 -26.05 5.04
CA ILE A 155 7.58 -25.37 3.99
C ILE A 155 6.78 -24.14 3.58
N ARG A 156 7.35 -22.97 3.83
CA ARG A 156 6.66 -21.69 3.69
C ARG A 156 6.43 -21.28 2.24
N CYS A 157 7.41 -21.52 1.39
CA CYS A 157 7.38 -21.12 -0.02
C CYS A 157 7.19 -22.33 -0.93
N GLU A 158 6.31 -22.21 -1.91
CA GLU A 158 6.04 -23.23 -2.93
C GLU A 158 6.06 -22.58 -4.31
N CYS A 159 6.68 -23.23 -5.31
CA CYS A 159 6.60 -22.76 -6.68
C CYS A 159 5.16 -22.85 -7.20
N LEU A 160 4.75 -21.88 -8.03
CA LEU A 160 3.48 -21.99 -8.74
C LEU A 160 3.48 -23.23 -9.64
N ARG A 161 2.31 -23.84 -9.83
CA ARG A 161 2.20 -25.01 -10.72
C ARG A 161 2.67 -24.64 -12.14
N GLY A 162 3.55 -25.47 -12.70
CA GLY A 162 4.23 -25.18 -13.97
C GLY A 162 5.58 -24.46 -13.81
N PHE A 163 6.02 -24.24 -12.57
CA PHE A 163 7.32 -23.68 -12.23
C PHE A 163 8.10 -24.66 -11.33
N ALA A 164 9.43 -24.53 -11.36
CA ALA A 164 10.36 -25.28 -10.51
C ALA A 164 11.41 -24.33 -9.92
N PRO A 165 12.06 -24.70 -8.80
CA PRO A 165 13.14 -23.92 -8.21
C PRO A 165 14.22 -23.56 -9.22
N LYS A 166 14.65 -22.31 -9.23
CA LYS A 166 15.78 -21.89 -10.08
C LYS A 166 17.08 -22.59 -9.66
N PHE A 167 17.28 -22.72 -8.34
CA PHE A 167 18.40 -23.41 -7.72
C PHE A 167 17.86 -24.39 -6.68
N GLN A 168 17.86 -25.68 -7.00
CA GLN A 168 17.28 -26.70 -6.12
C GLN A 168 18.03 -26.79 -4.78
N THR A 169 19.35 -26.65 -4.81
CA THR A 169 20.21 -26.68 -3.62
C THR A 169 19.80 -25.62 -2.59
N ASP A 170 19.53 -24.40 -3.04
CA ASP A 170 19.17 -23.29 -2.15
C ASP A 170 17.81 -23.56 -1.50
N TRP A 171 16.86 -24.06 -2.29
CA TRP A 171 15.53 -24.46 -1.81
C TRP A 171 15.57 -25.61 -0.80
N ASP A 172 16.48 -26.57 -0.97
CA ASP A 172 16.68 -27.68 -0.03
C ASP A 172 17.20 -27.17 1.33
N PHE A 173 17.93 -26.05 1.34
CA PHE A 173 18.37 -25.32 2.55
C PHE A 173 17.42 -24.20 2.97
N GLN A 174 16.20 -24.15 2.42
CA GLN A 174 15.17 -23.13 2.72
C GLN A 174 15.55 -21.69 2.36
N ASP A 175 16.49 -21.50 1.43
CA ASP A 175 16.71 -20.22 0.76
C ASP A 175 15.85 -20.17 -0.51
N TRP A 176 14.75 -19.43 -0.43
CA TRP A 176 13.79 -19.25 -1.52
C TRP A 176 14.01 -17.97 -2.33
N SER A 177 15.07 -17.21 -2.04
CA SER A 177 15.32 -15.88 -2.61
C SER A 177 15.43 -15.92 -4.14
N GLY A 178 16.02 -16.99 -4.69
CA GLY A 178 16.16 -17.23 -6.13
C GLY A 178 14.83 -17.48 -6.86
N GLY A 179 13.76 -17.78 -6.13
CA GLY A 179 12.43 -18.04 -6.68
C GLY A 179 12.36 -19.24 -7.62
N CYS A 180 11.40 -19.18 -8.54
CA CYS A 180 11.07 -20.26 -9.46
C CYS A 180 11.12 -19.80 -10.92
N THR A 181 11.48 -20.71 -11.82
CA THR A 181 11.43 -20.54 -13.26
C THR A 181 10.43 -21.52 -13.88
N ARG A 182 9.93 -21.22 -15.07
CA ARG A 182 9.00 -22.10 -15.78
C ARG A 182 9.67 -23.42 -16.11
N THR A 183 8.94 -24.53 -15.96
CA THR A 183 9.43 -25.85 -16.38
C THR A 183 9.38 -26.05 -17.89
N ARG A 184 8.53 -25.28 -18.57
CA ARG A 184 8.37 -25.26 -20.04
C ARG A 184 8.43 -23.82 -20.53
N LEU A 185 9.11 -23.60 -21.65
CA LEU A 185 9.14 -22.31 -22.31
C LEU A 185 7.77 -21.98 -22.90
N LEU A 186 7.34 -20.73 -22.74
CA LEU A 186 6.10 -20.24 -23.31
C LEU A 186 6.15 -20.31 -24.83
N ASN A 187 5.07 -20.78 -25.42
CA ASN A 187 4.85 -20.74 -26.85
C ASN A 187 3.72 -19.76 -27.16
N CYS A 188 4.10 -18.49 -27.28
CA CYS A 188 3.20 -17.36 -27.54
C CYS A 188 2.32 -17.52 -28.79
N GLN A 189 2.67 -18.43 -29.70
CA GLN A 189 1.88 -18.68 -30.90
C GLN A 189 0.68 -19.59 -30.61
N ASP A 190 0.91 -20.76 -29.99
CA ASP A 190 -0.12 -21.74 -29.69
C ASP A 190 0.30 -22.65 -28.51
N GLY A 191 -0.63 -22.87 -27.58
CA GLY A 191 -0.46 -23.82 -26.47
C GLY A 191 -0.30 -23.18 -25.09
N ASP A 192 -0.05 -21.87 -25.01
CA ASP A 192 -0.04 -21.15 -23.73
C ASP A 192 -1.46 -21.06 -23.15
N GLY A 193 -1.57 -21.41 -21.87
CA GLY A 193 -2.79 -21.34 -21.07
C GLY A 193 -2.60 -20.47 -19.83
N PHE A 194 -3.60 -20.49 -18.94
CA PHE A 194 -3.52 -19.77 -17.67
C PHE A 194 -3.91 -20.68 -16.51
N LEU A 195 -3.21 -20.52 -15.40
CA LEU A 195 -3.50 -21.11 -14.10
C LEU A 195 -4.24 -20.09 -13.24
N SER A 196 -5.48 -20.40 -12.86
CA SER A 196 -6.25 -19.57 -11.94
C SER A 196 -5.72 -19.72 -10.50
N LEU A 197 -5.34 -18.59 -9.90
CA LEU A 197 -4.90 -18.46 -8.52
C LEU A 197 -5.99 -17.74 -7.72
N ARG A 198 -6.42 -18.36 -6.61
CA ARG A 198 -7.48 -17.85 -5.74
C ARG A 198 -6.95 -17.64 -4.33
N GLY A 199 -7.47 -16.62 -3.65
CA GLY A 199 -7.08 -16.31 -2.28
C GLY A 199 -5.63 -15.86 -2.13
N VAL A 200 -5.04 -15.33 -3.20
CA VAL A 200 -3.66 -14.83 -3.22
C VAL A 200 -3.64 -13.32 -3.16
N LYS A 201 -2.69 -12.77 -2.41
CA LYS A 201 -2.33 -11.36 -2.49
C LYS A 201 -1.66 -11.09 -3.83
N TYR A 202 -2.03 -9.99 -4.48
CA TYR A 202 -1.49 -9.67 -5.79
C TYR A 202 0.02 -9.33 -5.73
N PRO A 203 0.78 -9.66 -6.79
CA PRO A 203 2.21 -9.36 -6.85
C PRO A 203 2.48 -7.86 -7.02
N ASP A 204 3.75 -7.47 -7.05
CA ASP A 204 4.13 -6.09 -7.39
C ASP A 204 3.75 -5.75 -8.83
N MET A 205 2.79 -4.83 -9.00
CA MET A 205 2.35 -4.35 -10.30
C MET A 205 3.20 -3.17 -10.76
N LEU A 206 4.51 -3.38 -10.88
CA LEU A 206 5.46 -2.35 -11.35
C LEU A 206 5.42 -2.19 -12.87
N ARG A 207 4.99 -3.24 -13.59
CA ARG A 207 4.85 -3.27 -15.05
C ARG A 207 3.52 -3.91 -15.40
N PHE A 208 2.51 -3.08 -15.63
CA PHE A 208 1.15 -3.52 -15.92
C PHE A 208 0.49 -2.59 -16.95
N TRP A 209 -0.59 -3.07 -17.55
CA TRP A 209 -1.56 -2.20 -18.22
C TRP A 209 -2.91 -2.40 -17.55
N LEU A 210 -3.70 -1.34 -17.43
CA LEU A 210 -5.05 -1.40 -16.90
C LEU A 210 -6.05 -0.93 -17.95
N ASN A 211 -7.12 -1.70 -18.14
CA ASN A 211 -8.28 -1.27 -18.90
C ASN A 211 -9.55 -1.69 -18.16
N THR A 212 -10.22 -0.72 -17.54
CA THR A 212 -11.40 -0.93 -16.68
C THR A 212 -12.69 -1.21 -17.45
N THR A 213 -12.71 -0.96 -18.76
CA THR A 213 -13.88 -1.22 -19.63
C THR A 213 -13.80 -2.59 -20.32
N MET A 214 -12.66 -3.28 -20.20
CA MET A 214 -12.41 -4.55 -20.85
C MET A 214 -12.98 -5.73 -20.05
N SER A 215 -13.63 -6.67 -20.74
CA SER A 215 -14.09 -7.91 -20.12
C SER A 215 -12.95 -8.90 -19.88
N LEU A 216 -13.17 -9.88 -19.01
CA LEU A 216 -12.20 -10.92 -18.71
C LEU A 216 -11.73 -11.68 -19.97
N GLY A 217 -12.68 -12.13 -20.78
CA GLY A 217 -12.38 -12.89 -22.00
C GLY A 217 -11.54 -12.07 -22.97
N LYS A 218 -11.82 -10.78 -23.09
CA LYS A 218 -11.03 -9.86 -23.93
C LYS A 218 -9.64 -9.62 -23.33
N CYS A 219 -9.51 -9.46 -22.02
CA CYS A 219 -8.22 -9.34 -21.34
C CYS A 219 -7.32 -10.55 -21.58
N LYS A 220 -7.91 -11.76 -21.49
CA LYS A 220 -7.22 -13.01 -21.77
C LYS A 220 -6.69 -13.07 -23.20
N VAL A 221 -7.53 -12.72 -24.18
CA VAL A 221 -7.15 -12.68 -25.59
C VAL A 221 -6.03 -11.67 -25.85
N GLU A 222 -6.11 -10.47 -25.27
CA GLU A 222 -5.07 -9.45 -25.41
C GLU A 222 -3.76 -9.84 -24.74
N CYS A 223 -3.80 -10.53 -23.59
CA CYS A 223 -2.61 -11.06 -22.94
C CYS A 223 -1.93 -12.15 -23.78
N LEU A 224 -2.70 -13.08 -24.37
CA LEU A 224 -2.14 -14.12 -25.25
C LEU A 224 -1.50 -13.57 -26.52
N LYS A 225 -2.01 -12.45 -27.06
CA LYS A 225 -1.38 -11.76 -28.20
C LYS A 225 -0.05 -11.09 -27.83
N ASN A 226 0.17 -10.81 -26.56
CA ASN A 226 1.36 -10.11 -26.08
C ASN A 226 2.32 -11.10 -25.41
N CYS A 227 3.38 -11.49 -26.13
CA CYS A 227 4.37 -12.46 -25.64
C CYS A 227 5.14 -12.02 -24.38
N SER A 228 5.06 -10.74 -23.99
CA SER A 228 5.62 -10.25 -22.74
C SER A 228 4.65 -10.34 -21.55
N CYS A 229 3.37 -10.65 -21.81
CA CYS A 229 2.37 -10.84 -20.76
C CYS A 229 2.64 -12.14 -19.99
N THR A 230 2.66 -12.06 -18.66
CA THR A 230 2.97 -13.21 -17.80
C THR A 230 1.84 -13.58 -16.86
N ALA A 231 0.89 -12.66 -16.63
CA ALA A 231 -0.28 -12.86 -15.80
C ALA A 231 -1.36 -11.84 -16.16
N MET A 232 -2.60 -12.16 -15.80
CA MET A 232 -3.75 -11.27 -15.89
C MET A 232 -4.51 -11.26 -14.56
N LEU A 233 -5.19 -10.16 -14.28
CA LEU A 233 -5.89 -9.94 -13.03
C LEU A 233 -7.32 -9.49 -13.32
N ILE A 234 -8.25 -10.00 -12.53
CA ILE A 234 -9.64 -9.59 -12.51
C ILE A 234 -9.84 -8.75 -11.28
N HIS A 235 -10.12 -7.47 -11.50
CA HIS A 235 -10.65 -6.65 -10.43
C HIS A 235 -12.07 -7.14 -10.08
N PRO A 236 -12.35 -7.57 -8.83
CA PRO A 236 -11.53 -7.40 -7.63
C PRO A 236 -10.95 -8.68 -7.00
N LEU A 237 -11.07 -9.88 -7.59
CA LEU A 237 -10.96 -11.14 -6.82
C LEU A 237 -10.18 -12.32 -7.45
N LEU A 238 -9.62 -12.22 -8.66
CA LEU A 238 -8.99 -13.38 -9.31
C LEU A 238 -7.70 -13.00 -10.02
N MET A 239 -6.64 -13.78 -9.81
CA MET A 239 -5.39 -13.68 -10.57
C MET A 239 -5.26 -14.93 -11.42
N GLU A 240 -4.86 -14.80 -12.69
CA GLU A 240 -4.47 -15.94 -13.52
C GLU A 240 -3.03 -15.76 -14.00
N ALA A 241 -2.16 -16.73 -13.72
CA ALA A 241 -0.78 -16.74 -14.18
C ALA A 241 -0.68 -17.51 -15.50
N LEU A 242 0.03 -16.99 -16.50
CA LEU A 242 0.24 -17.70 -17.76
C LEU A 242 1.06 -18.97 -17.48
N VAL A 243 0.73 -20.10 -18.09
CA VAL A 243 1.39 -21.42 -17.96
C VAL A 243 1.32 -22.16 -19.30
N VAL A 244 2.16 -23.19 -19.50
CA VAL A 244 2.12 -24.08 -20.67
C VAL A 244 1.41 -25.38 -20.31
#